data_AF-A0A2P5KXB6-F1
#
_entry.id   AF-A0A2P5KXB6-F1
#
_cell.length_a   1.000
_cell.length_b   1.000
_cell.length_c   1.000
_cell.angle_alpha   90.00
_cell.angle_beta   90.00
_cell.angle_gamma   90.00
#
_symmetry.space_group_name_H-M   'P 1'
#
loop_
_entity.id
_entity.type
_entity.pdbx_description
1 polymer ?
#
loop_
_entity_poly.entity_id
_entity_poly.type
_entity_poly.pdbx_seq_one_letter_code
_entity_poly.pdbx_strand_id
1 'polypeptide(L)'
;MGDKLPVGGEMRYVVAMLFAIAVAALAMLFVSGPIASWTVAKFAFDNPDQVGDMHTGVFMAVNFLMLVAGWLIGWALGGTLVKDGDGA
;
A
#
# COMPACT_ATOMS: atom_id res chain seq x y z
N MET A 1 -32.93 -10.00 1.01
CA MET A 1 -33.31 -8.63 0.62
C MET A 1 -32.00 -7.88 0.51
N GLY A 2 -31.47 -7.74 -0.71
CA GLY A 2 -30.13 -7.23 -0.94
C GLY A 2 -30.12 -5.72 -0.81
N ASP A 3 -29.63 -5.24 0.32
CA ASP A 3 -29.25 -3.83 0.48
C ASP A 3 -28.10 -3.57 -0.48
N LYS A 4 -28.43 -2.94 -1.62
CA LYS A 4 -27.41 -2.30 -2.44
C LYS A 4 -26.84 -1.18 -1.59
N LEU A 5 -25.55 -1.29 -1.26
CA LEU A 5 -24.82 -0.15 -0.70
C LEU A 5 -25.05 1.04 -1.65
N PRO A 6 -25.37 2.23 -1.13
CA PRO A 6 -25.52 3.41 -1.98
C PRO A 6 -24.25 3.54 -2.81
N VAL A 7 -24.40 3.73 -4.13
CA VAL A 7 -23.34 3.67 -5.16
C VAL A 7 -22.10 4.51 -4.79
N GLY A 8 -22.26 5.56 -3.98
CA GLY A 8 -21.15 6.36 -3.44
C GLY A 8 -20.16 5.58 -2.55
N GLY A 9 -20.61 4.58 -1.81
CA GLY A 9 -19.73 3.71 -1.02
C GLY A 9 -18.80 2.88 -1.91
N GLU A 10 -19.35 2.28 -2.96
CA GLU A 10 -18.62 1.43 -3.91
C GLU A 10 -17.52 2.21 -4.64
N MET A 11 -17.80 3.44 -5.08
CA MET A 11 -16.81 4.32 -5.72
C MET A 11 -15.63 4.66 -4.79
N ARG A 12 -15.88 4.88 -3.50
CA ARG A 12 -14.81 5.15 -2.53
C ARG A 12 -13.83 3.99 -2.40
N TYR A 13 -14.33 2.76 -2.40
CA TYR A 13 -13.47 1.56 -2.36
C TYR A 13 -12.61 1.44 -3.62
N VAL A 14 -13.17 1.70 -4.80
CA VAL A 14 -12.42 1.67 -6.07
C VAL A 14 -11.28 2.69 -6.04
N VAL A 15 -11.55 3.93 -5.64
CA VAL A 15 -10.51 4.96 -5.50
C VAL A 15 -9.42 4.52 -4.52
N ALA A 16 -9.80 3.98 -3.37
CA ALA A 16 -8.84 3.47 -2.39
C ALA A 16 -7.96 2.34 -2.96
N MET A 17 -8.53 1.41 -3.73
CA MET A 17 -7.78 0.32 -4.37
C MET A 17 -6.80 0.82 -5.43
N LEU A 18 -7.20 1.79 -6.26
CA LEU A 18 -6.32 2.36 -7.29
C LEU A 18 -5.11 3.07 -6.67
N PHE A 19 -5.33 3.86 -5.62
CA PHE A 19 -4.25 4.51 -4.90
C PHE A 19 -3.34 3.50 -4.18
N ALA A 20 -3.90 2.46 -3.56
CA ALA A 20 -3.12 1.39 -2.95
C ALA A 20 -2.16 0.75 -3.96
N ILE A 21 -2.68 0.33 -5.12
CA ILE A 21 -1.89 -0.32 -6.16
C ILE A 21 -0.82 0.62 -6.72
N ALA A 22 -1.18 1.88 -7.01
CA ALA A 22 -0.23 2.86 -7.55
C ALA A 22 0.92 3.12 -6.57
N VAL A 23 0.62 3.32 -5.29
CA VAL A 23 1.62 3.57 -4.25
C VAL A 23 2.47 2.34 -3.99
N ALA A 24 1.89 1.14 -3.96
CA ALA A 24 2.65 -0.10 -3.81
C ALA A 24 3.58 -0.35 -5.01
N ALA A 25 3.13 -0.09 -6.24
CA ALA A 25 3.97 -0.22 -7.43
C ALA A 25 5.16 0.76 -7.39
N LEU A 26 4.93 2.01 -6.99
CA LEU A 26 6.01 2.99 -6.79
C LEU A 26 6.98 2.55 -5.68
N ALA A 27 6.47 2.01 -4.58
CA ALA A 27 7.29 1.49 -3.51
C ALA A 27 8.17 0.32 -3.97
N MET A 28 7.60 -0.61 -4.72
CA MET A 28 8.30 -1.77 -5.26
C MET A 28 9.51 -1.36 -6.12
N LEU A 29 9.33 -0.32 -6.95
CA LEU A 29 10.35 0.16 -7.88
C LEU A 29 11.45 0.99 -7.19
N PHE A 30 11.08 1.84 -6.23
CA PHE A 30 11.99 2.89 -5.76
C PHE A 30 12.32 2.86 -4.27
N VAL A 31 11.50 2.22 -3.44
CA VAL A 31 11.59 2.34 -1.97
C VAL A 31 12.01 1.01 -1.33
N SER A 32 11.35 -0.08 -1.69
CA SER A 32 11.49 -1.36 -0.97
C SER A 32 12.90 -1.94 -1.06
N GLY A 33 13.55 -1.86 -2.22
CA GLY A 33 14.93 -2.33 -2.42
C GLY A 33 15.95 -1.59 -1.54
N PRO A 34 16.05 -0.26 -1.64
CA PRO A 34 16.95 0.52 -0.78
C PRO A 34 16.72 0.32 0.72
N ILE A 35 15.45 0.27 1.16
CA ILE A 35 15.13 0.07 2.58
C ILE A 35 15.52 -1.35 3.04
N ALA A 36 15.30 -2.37 2.22
CA ALA A 36 15.72 -3.74 2.52
C ALA A 36 17.25 -3.84 2.64
N SER A 37 18.00 -3.26 1.70
CA SER A 37 19.46 -3.24 1.75
C SER A 37 19.99 -2.47 2.97
N TRP A 38 19.40 -1.32 3.30
CA TRP A 38 19.75 -0.57 4.51
C TRP A 38 19.47 -1.34 5.80
N THR A 39 18.38 -2.12 5.82
CA THR A 39 18.00 -2.91 7.00
C THR A 39 18.97 -4.08 7.19
N VAL A 40 19.27 -4.82 6.13
CA VAL A 40 20.25 -5.90 6.14
C VAL A 40 21.62 -5.41 6.64
N ALA A 41 22.06 -4.22 6.19
CA ALA A 41 23.36 -3.67 6.59
C ALA A 41 23.54 -3.41 8.09
N LYS A 42 22.46 -3.48 8.90
CA LYS A 42 22.51 -3.29 10.35
C LYS A 42 22.75 -4.56 11.15
N PHE A 43 22.70 -5.72 10.50
CA PHE A 43 22.83 -7.01 11.16
C PHE A 43 24.07 -7.75 10.67
N ALA A 44 24.67 -8.55 11.55
CA ALA A 44 25.68 -9.53 11.19
C ALA A 44 25.00 -10.87 10.93
N PHE A 45 25.38 -11.54 9.86
CA PHE A 45 24.81 -12.82 9.45
C PHE A 45 25.92 -13.86 9.31
N ASP A 46 25.62 -15.10 9.69
CA ASP A 46 26.58 -16.21 9.63
C ASP A 46 26.65 -16.88 8.25
N ASN A 47 25.61 -16.73 7.43
CA ASN A 47 25.49 -17.31 6.09
C ASN A 47 24.73 -16.33 5.17
N PRO A 48 25.11 -16.20 3.88
CA PRO A 48 24.34 -15.45 2.87
C PRO A 48 22.85 -15.79 2.75
N ASP A 49 22.39 -17.00 3.09
CA ASP A 49 20.95 -17.32 3.01
C ASP A 49 20.10 -16.43 3.92
N GLN A 50 20.60 -16.16 5.15
CA GLN A 50 19.91 -15.30 6.11
C GLN A 50 19.80 -13.85 5.62
N VAL A 51 20.79 -13.40 4.83
CA VAL A 51 20.76 -12.07 4.20
C VAL A 51 19.63 -12.00 3.17
N GLY A 52 19.50 -13.03 2.34
CA GLY A 52 18.44 -13.13 1.32
C GLY A 52 17.04 -13.17 1.92
N ASP A 53 16.85 -13.96 2.98
CA ASP A 53 15.57 -14.06 3.68
C ASP A 53 15.16 -12.74 4.34
N MET A 54 16.10 -12.08 5.04
CA MET A 54 15.85 -10.78 5.66
C MET A 54 15.55 -9.71 4.60
N HIS A 55 16.32 -9.67 3.52
CA HIS A 55 16.10 -8.70 2.43
C HIS A 55 14.70 -8.86 1.83
N THR A 56 14.34 -10.10 1.51
CA THR A 56 13.02 -10.45 0.95
C THR A 56 11.89 -10.11 1.92
N GLY A 57 12.06 -10.46 3.21
CA GLY A 57 11.09 -10.18 4.26
C GLY A 57 10.84 -8.67 4.43
N VAL A 58 11.89 -7.87 4.49
CA VAL A 58 11.78 -6.41 4.59
C VAL A 58 11.17 -5.82 3.32
N PHE A 59 11.58 -6.30 2.14
CA PHE A 59 11.01 -5.86 0.86
C PHE A 59 9.49 -6.08 0.83
N MET A 60 9.02 -7.26 1.22
CA MET A 60 7.59 -7.58 1.29
C MET A 60 6.87 -6.73 2.34
N ALA A 61 7.46 -6.55 3.53
CA ALA A 61 6.88 -5.73 4.59
C ALA A 61 6.71 -4.27 4.16
N VAL A 62 7.72 -3.67 3.52
CA VAL A 62 7.64 -2.29 3.03
C VAL A 62 6.56 -2.15 1.96
N ASN A 63 6.49 -3.08 1.00
CA ASN A 63 5.42 -3.05 -0.01
C ASN A 63 4.03 -3.16 0.61
N PHE A 64 3.86 -4.03 1.60
CA PHE A 64 2.59 -4.17 2.32
C PHE A 64 2.21 -2.88 3.06
N LEU A 65 3.15 -2.26 3.78
CA LEU A 65 2.91 -0.99 4.46
C LEU A 65 2.54 0.13 3.47
N MET A 66 3.21 0.19 2.33
CA MET A 66 2.93 1.19 1.29
C MET A 66 1.59 0.95 0.60
N LEU A 67 1.18 -0.31 0.42
CA LEU A 67 -0.16 -0.67 -0.04
C LEU A 67 -1.23 -0.13 0.92
N VAL A 68 -1.07 -0.38 2.22
CA VAL A 68 -1.99 0.12 3.25
C VAL A 68 -2.01 1.64 3.29
N ALA A 69 -0.84 2.29 3.19
CA ALA A 69 -0.75 3.76 3.14
C ALA A 69 -1.47 4.34 1.93
N GLY A 70 -1.26 3.78 0.74
CA GLY A 70 -1.97 4.19 -0.48
C GLY A 70 -3.48 3.99 -0.36
N TRP A 71 -3.91 2.87 0.24
CA TRP A 71 -5.32 2.61 0.51
C TRP A 71 -5.94 3.67 1.44
N LEU A 72 -5.27 4.02 2.54
CA LEU A 72 -5.73 5.04 3.48
C LEU A 72 -5.84 6.43 2.82
N ILE A 73 -4.86 6.79 1.99
CA ILE A 73 -4.88 8.06 1.23
C ILE A 73 -6.07 8.08 0.27
N GLY A 74 -6.23 7.03 -0.56
CA GLY A 74 -7.35 6.96 -1.49
C GLY A 74 -8.71 6.89 -0.79
N TRP A 75 -8.79 6.27 0.38
CA TRP A 75 -10.00 6.26 1.20
C TRP A 75 -10.36 7.65 1.74
N ALA A 76 -9.37 8.42 2.19
CA ALA A 76 -9.60 9.80 2.65
C ALA A 76 -10.11 10.69 1.51
N LEU A 77 -9.44 10.62 0.34
CA LEU A 77 -9.81 11.40 -0.85
C LEU A 77 -11.14 10.97 -1.47
N GLY A 78 -11.42 9.66 -1.53
CA GLY A 78 -12.70 9.16 -2.01
C GLY A 78 -13.88 9.60 -1.13
N GLY A 79 -13.63 9.79 0.17
CA GLY A 79 -14.66 10.29 1.10
C GLY A 79 -15.05 11.75 0.85
N THR A 80 -14.11 12.60 0.40
CA THR A 80 -14.42 13.98 0.05
C THR A 80 -15.14 14.07 -1.30
N LEU A 81 -14.70 13.29 -2.29
CA LEU A 81 -15.28 13.30 -3.64
C LEU A 81 -16.73 12.83 -3.69
N VAL A 82 -17.09 11.81 -2.91
CA VAL A 82 -18.49 11.31 -2.83
C VAL A 82 -19.40 12.35 -2.18
N LYS A 83 -18.90 13.09 -1.18
CA LYS A 83 -19.68 14.11 -0.47
C LYS A 83 -20.06 15.29 -1.37
N ASP A 84 -19.21 15.65 -2.33
CA ASP A 84 -19.46 16.73 -3.28
C ASP A 84 -20.40 16.29 -4.43
N GLY A 85 -20.39 15.00 -4.79
CA GLY A 85 -21.24 14.45 -5.84
C GLY A 85 -22.72 14.33 -5.46
N ASP A 86 -23.04 14.15 -4.17
CA ASP A 86 -24.42 14.10 -3.66
C ASP A 86 -25.05 15.51 -3.47
N GLY A 87 -24.27 16.58 -3.65
CA GLY A 87 -24.68 17.98 -3.49
C GLY A 87 -25.00 18.72 -4.78
N ALA A 88 -24.91 18.06 -5.95
CA ALA A 88 -25.18 18.61 -7.28
C ALA A 88 -26.44 17.98 -7.90
#